data_AF-A0A2T4X4A7-F1
#
_entry.id   AF-A0A2T4X4A7-F1
#
_cell.length_a   1.000
_cell.length_b   1.000
_cell.length_c   1.000
_cell.angle_alpha   90.00
_cell.angle_beta   90.00
_cell.angle_gamma   90.00
#
_symmetry.space_group_name_H-M   'P 1'
#
loop_
_entity.id
_entity.type
_entity.pdbx_description
1 polymer ?
#
loop_
_entity_poly.entity_id
_entity_poly.type
_entity_poly.pdbx_seq_one_letter_code
_entity_poly.pdbx_strand_id
1 'polypeptide(L)'
;MGLEDGMGDGMGDGFGDRLGELDVTDYHLASTQDHTSLQDDTSMQDHTSMQDRASMSVFHQLQRMLRIRASQPAFAENKIDLSDLEDPALLLYRKGEGEQEIWVAANFSEQVRTLPSGSLTSTKDTVEHHTYTDLLSNELVSRGDGIPLGPCQIRWLVANRLG
;
A
#
# COMPACT_ATOMS: atom_id res chain seq x y z
N MET A 1 0.53 36.80 -45.12
CA MET A 1 -0.74 36.06 -45.05
C MET A 1 -0.37 34.61 -44.76
N GLY A 2 -0.52 34.05 -43.56
CA GLY A 2 -1.14 34.48 -42.31
C GLY A 2 -1.61 33.21 -41.58
N LEU A 3 -1.19 33.05 -40.31
CA LEU A 3 -1.93 32.45 -39.15
C LEU A 3 -2.27 30.94 -39.25
N GLU A 4 -2.15 30.03 -38.26
CA GLU A 4 -2.05 29.97 -36.78
C GLU A 4 -1.28 28.66 -36.42
N ASP A 5 -0.43 28.57 -35.39
CA ASP A 5 -0.66 28.42 -33.93
C ASP A 5 -1.59 27.27 -33.48
N GLY A 6 -1.10 26.43 -32.54
CA GLY A 6 -1.85 25.43 -31.79
C GLY A 6 -0.99 24.22 -31.37
N MET A 7 -0.31 24.25 -30.20
CA MET A 7 -0.81 23.71 -28.91
C MET A 7 -1.01 22.18 -28.96
N GLY A 8 -0.46 21.36 -28.09
CA GLY A 8 0.21 21.55 -26.80
C GLY A 8 0.33 20.16 -26.17
N ASP A 9 1.32 20.01 -25.31
CA ASP A 9 1.62 18.77 -24.60
C ASP A 9 0.41 18.18 -23.87
N GLY A 10 0.27 16.87 -23.97
CA GLY A 10 -0.66 16.07 -23.18
C GLY A 10 0.00 14.75 -22.82
N MET A 11 1.16 14.82 -22.13
CA MET A 11 1.62 13.68 -21.34
C MET A 11 0.54 13.44 -20.28
N GLY A 12 -0.28 12.41 -20.48
CA GLY A 12 -1.13 11.86 -19.43
C GLY A 12 -0.22 11.28 -18.36
N ASP A 13 0.18 12.13 -17.43
CA ASP A 13 0.90 11.78 -16.25
C ASP A 13 0.00 10.93 -15.34
N GLY A 14 0.36 9.66 -15.22
CA GLY A 14 -0.35 8.63 -14.45
C GLY A 14 -0.37 8.92 -12.95
N PHE A 15 -1.19 9.87 -12.55
CA PHE A 15 -1.45 10.25 -11.16
C PHE A 15 -2.72 9.59 -10.58
N GLY A 16 -3.55 8.92 -11.40
CA GLY A 16 -4.87 8.39 -11.01
C GLY A 16 -4.84 7.42 -9.82
N ASP A 17 -3.83 6.53 -9.75
CA ASP A 17 -3.74 5.52 -8.68
C ASP A 17 -3.42 6.11 -7.29
N ARG A 18 -3.05 7.40 -7.21
CA ARG A 18 -2.64 8.04 -5.95
C ARG A 18 -3.82 8.50 -5.08
N LEU A 19 -5.02 8.56 -5.65
CA LEU A 19 -6.20 9.11 -4.97
C LEU A 19 -7.31 8.07 -4.72
N GLY A 20 -7.13 6.82 -5.14
CA GLY A 20 -8.19 5.81 -5.03
C GLY A 20 -9.46 6.28 -5.73
N GLU A 21 -9.34 6.77 -6.97
CA GLU A 21 -10.49 7.18 -7.78
C GLU A 21 -11.46 6.01 -7.90
N LEU A 22 -12.66 6.20 -7.35
CA LEU A 22 -13.82 5.36 -7.66
C LEU A 22 -14.29 5.76 -9.06
N ASP A 23 -14.52 4.77 -9.93
CA ASP A 23 -15.07 4.97 -11.27
C ASP A 23 -16.47 5.61 -11.19
N VAL A 24 -16.53 6.95 -11.26
CA VAL A 24 -17.79 7.69 -11.44
C VAL A 24 -18.04 7.82 -12.94
N THR A 25 -18.53 6.74 -13.53
CA THR A 25 -19.09 6.78 -14.89
C THR A 25 -20.37 7.62 -14.87
N ASP A 26 -20.26 8.86 -15.37
CA ASP A 26 -21.38 9.75 -15.70
C ASP A 26 -22.25 9.12 -16.80
N TYR A 27 -23.38 8.52 -16.41
CA TYR A 27 -24.46 8.18 -17.34
C TYR A 27 -25.32 9.43 -17.59
N HIS A 28 -25.03 10.16 -18.66
CA HIS A 28 -25.96 11.16 -19.19
C HIS A 28 -26.62 10.62 -20.47
N LEU A 29 -27.92 10.33 -20.42
CA LEU A 29 -28.89 10.69 -21.48
C LEU A 29 -30.36 10.40 -21.07
N ALA A 30 -31.05 11.51 -20.72
CA ALA A 30 -32.47 11.85 -20.86
C ALA A 30 -33.59 10.77 -20.86
N SER A 31 -34.55 10.86 -19.93
CA SER A 31 -35.98 11.05 -20.24
C SER A 31 -36.85 11.33 -18.99
N THR A 32 -37.56 12.47 -19.05
CA THR A 32 -38.73 12.98 -18.30
C THR A 32 -39.40 12.14 -17.20
N GLN A 33 -39.60 12.73 -16.01
CA GLN A 33 -40.93 13.10 -15.47
C GLN A 33 -40.83 13.78 -14.08
N ASP A 34 -41.54 14.89 -13.95
CA ASP A 34 -41.73 15.68 -12.73
C ASP A 34 -42.33 14.88 -11.58
N HIS A 35 -41.66 14.86 -10.43
CA HIS A 35 -42.32 14.86 -9.13
C HIS A 35 -41.54 15.75 -8.16
N THR A 36 -42.04 16.96 -7.97
CA THR A 36 -41.71 17.85 -6.86
C THR A 36 -41.96 17.18 -5.51
N SER A 37 -40.91 16.99 -4.70
CA SER A 37 -41.00 17.11 -3.24
C SER A 37 -39.61 17.15 -2.60
N LEU A 38 -39.32 18.31 -2.02
CA LEU A 38 -38.33 18.61 -0.98
C LEU A 38 -37.94 17.41 -0.10
N GLN A 39 -36.65 17.06 -0.06
CA GLN A 39 -35.95 16.58 1.14
C GLN A 39 -34.44 16.41 0.92
N ASP A 40 -33.67 17.05 1.80
CA ASP A 40 -32.28 16.77 2.20
C ASP A 40 -31.11 17.08 1.22
N ASP A 41 -30.83 18.38 1.04
CA ASP A 41 -29.51 18.86 0.58
C ASP A 41 -28.35 18.57 1.57
N THR A 42 -28.65 17.97 2.73
CA THR A 42 -27.69 17.69 3.80
C THR A 42 -26.92 16.38 3.64
N SER A 43 -27.32 15.47 2.73
CA SER A 43 -26.64 14.17 2.57
C SER A 43 -25.49 14.20 1.56
N MET A 44 -25.54 15.09 0.56
CA MET A 44 -24.54 15.14 -0.53
C MET A 44 -23.19 15.71 -0.09
N GLN A 45 -23.16 16.57 0.93
CA GLN A 45 -21.92 17.15 1.46
C GLN A 45 -21.11 16.16 2.32
N ASP A 46 -21.79 15.25 3.02
CA ASP A 46 -21.13 14.25 3.86
C ASP A 46 -20.41 13.19 3.02
N HIS A 47 -21.00 12.76 1.90
CA HIS A 47 -20.38 11.79 0.99
C HIS A 47 -19.08 12.29 0.36
N THR A 48 -19.04 13.56 -0.09
CA THR A 48 -17.81 14.17 -0.63
C THR A 48 -16.75 14.28 0.48
N SER A 49 -17.13 14.69 1.69
CA SER A 49 -16.18 14.83 2.81
C SER A 49 -15.57 13.50 3.29
N MET A 50 -16.33 12.41 3.24
CA MET A 50 -15.84 11.07 3.58
C MET A 50 -14.91 10.51 2.51
N GLN A 51 -15.23 10.75 1.24
CA GLN A 51 -14.39 10.37 0.11
C GLN A 51 -13.06 11.12 0.14
N ASP A 52 -13.11 12.44 0.37
CA ASP A 52 -11.90 13.26 0.55
C ASP A 52 -11.02 12.76 1.70
N ARG A 53 -11.63 12.36 2.83
CA ARG A 53 -10.91 11.81 3.99
C ARG A 53 -10.25 10.46 3.68
N ALA A 54 -10.93 9.58 2.96
CA ALA A 54 -10.39 8.29 2.56
C ALA A 54 -9.22 8.46 1.57
N SER A 55 -9.40 9.26 0.52
CA SER A 55 -8.36 9.58 -0.46
C SER A 55 -7.15 10.25 0.19
N MET A 56 -7.35 11.18 1.12
CA MET A 56 -6.26 11.80 1.88
C MET A 56 -5.52 10.81 2.79
N SER A 57 -6.23 9.84 3.39
CA SER A 57 -5.60 8.78 4.19
C SER A 57 -4.69 7.91 3.32
N VAL A 58 -5.17 7.46 2.16
CA VAL A 58 -4.38 6.68 1.19
C VAL A 58 -3.16 7.47 0.73
N PHE A 59 -3.35 8.73 0.35
CA PHE A 59 -2.26 9.61 -0.08
C PHE A 59 -1.18 9.75 1.00
N HIS A 60 -1.56 10.00 2.26
CA HIS A 60 -0.61 10.12 3.36
C HIS A 60 0.13 8.82 3.66
N GLN A 61 -0.54 7.67 3.58
CA GLN A 61 0.07 6.36 3.75
C GLN A 61 1.09 6.08 2.64
N LEU A 62 0.73 6.34 1.38
CA LEU A 62 1.64 6.19 0.25
C LEU A 62 2.86 7.12 0.38
N GLN A 63 2.65 8.38 0.75
CA GLN A 63 3.73 9.33 0.97
C GLN A 63 4.66 8.87 2.10
N ARG A 64 4.12 8.29 3.18
CA ARG A 64 4.92 7.70 4.26
C ARG A 64 5.75 6.53 3.74
N MET A 65 5.14 5.61 2.98
CA MET A 65 5.86 4.47 2.39
C MET A 65 6.99 4.93 1.47
N LEU A 66 6.77 5.95 0.64
CA LEU A 66 7.81 6.52 -0.24
C LEU A 66 8.98 7.12 0.56
N ARG A 67 8.70 7.85 1.64
CA ARG A 67 9.75 8.40 2.53
C ARG A 67 10.56 7.29 3.18
N ILE A 68 9.89 6.28 3.74
CA ILE A 68 10.57 5.12 4.33
C ILE A 68 11.41 4.43 3.26
N ARG A 69 10.85 4.15 2.08
CA ARG A 69 11.57 3.49 0.99
C ARG A 69 12.84 4.24 0.62
N ALA A 70 12.75 5.56 0.46
CA ALA A 70 13.90 6.41 0.11
C ALA A 70 14.99 6.41 1.20
N SER A 71 14.64 6.12 2.46
CA SER A 71 15.60 6.09 3.57
C SER A 71 16.21 4.71 3.83
N GLN A 72 15.77 3.63 3.16
CA GLN A 72 16.38 2.30 3.33
C GLN A 72 17.27 1.92 2.15
N PRO A 73 18.59 1.75 2.36
CA PRO A 73 19.50 1.19 1.37
C PRO A 73 19.01 -0.12 0.73
N ALA A 74 18.36 -1.00 1.50
CA ALA A 74 17.83 -2.26 0.99
C ALA A 74 16.82 -2.12 -0.18
N PHE A 75 16.23 -0.93 -0.40
CA PHE A 75 15.35 -0.67 -1.56
C PHE A 75 16.08 -0.11 -2.79
N ALA A 76 17.39 0.12 -2.74
CA ALA A 76 18.16 0.72 -3.83
C ALA A 76 18.29 -0.21 -5.06
N GLU A 77 18.62 -1.48 -4.84
CA GLU A 77 18.66 -2.48 -5.91
C GLU A 77 17.27 -3.03 -6.24
N ASN A 78 17.06 -3.38 -7.52
CA ASN A 78 15.83 -4.03 -7.99
C ASN A 78 15.81 -5.55 -7.78
N LYS A 79 16.77 -6.10 -7.03
CA LYS A 79 16.76 -7.52 -6.65
C LYS A 79 15.72 -7.78 -5.57
N ILE A 80 15.00 -8.89 -5.72
CA ILE A 80 14.09 -9.46 -4.72
C ILE A 80 14.37 -10.95 -4.60
N ASP A 81 14.31 -11.47 -3.38
CA ASP A 81 14.30 -12.91 -3.14
C ASP A 81 12.89 -13.29 -2.65
N LEU A 82 12.11 -13.93 -3.53
CA LEU A 82 10.74 -14.33 -3.24
C LEU A 82 10.73 -15.61 -2.40
N SER A 83 9.92 -15.64 -1.35
CA SER A 83 9.69 -16.85 -0.55
C SER A 83 8.54 -17.66 -1.14
N ASP A 84 8.74 -18.98 -1.23
CA ASP A 84 7.65 -19.91 -1.55
C ASP A 84 6.83 -20.16 -0.28
N LEU A 85 5.56 -19.81 -0.32
CA LEU A 85 4.63 -19.94 0.81
C LEU A 85 3.50 -20.88 0.43
N GLU A 86 3.07 -21.73 1.35
CA GLU A 86 1.95 -22.64 1.13
C GLU A 86 0.61 -21.91 1.01
N ASP A 87 0.42 -20.80 1.73
CA ASP A 87 -0.80 -19.98 1.65
C ASP A 87 -0.71 -19.00 0.47
N PRO A 88 -1.51 -19.17 -0.60
CA PRO A 88 -1.46 -18.33 -1.79
C PRO A 88 -1.98 -16.90 -1.54
N ALA A 89 -2.65 -16.64 -0.42
CA ALA A 89 -3.06 -15.29 -0.04
C ALA A 89 -1.93 -14.47 0.58
N LEU A 90 -0.79 -15.09 0.90
CA LEU A 90 0.36 -14.43 1.49
C LEU A 90 1.45 -14.23 0.43
N LEU A 91 2.02 -13.04 0.43
CA LEU A 91 3.26 -12.73 -0.28
C LEU A 91 4.33 -12.40 0.74
N LEU A 92 5.49 -13.02 0.57
CA LEU A 92 6.69 -12.66 1.29
C LEU A 92 7.85 -12.58 0.31
N TYR A 93 8.52 -11.44 0.27
CA TYR A 93 9.80 -11.33 -0.39
C TYR A 93 10.77 -10.57 0.49
N ARG A 94 12.05 -10.81 0.25
CA ARG A 94 13.15 -10.14 0.91
C ARG A 94 13.83 -9.19 -0.07
N LYS A 95 14.24 -8.04 0.46
CA LYS A 95 15.23 -7.17 -0.16
C LYS A 95 16.42 -7.01 0.75
N GLY A 96 17.60 -6.86 0.17
CA GLY A 96 18.80 -6.61 0.95
C GLY A 96 19.88 -5.95 0.12
N GLU A 97 20.61 -5.05 0.78
CA GLU A 97 21.74 -4.29 0.24
C GLU A 97 22.80 -4.20 1.35
N GLY A 98 24.05 -4.55 1.06
CA GLY A 98 25.11 -4.57 2.09
C GLY A 98 24.75 -5.44 3.30
N GLU A 99 24.67 -4.85 4.49
CA GLU A 99 24.27 -5.52 5.76
C GLU A 99 22.78 -5.41 6.08
N GLN A 100 22.02 -4.62 5.31
CA GLN A 100 20.60 -4.42 5.57
C GLN A 100 19.76 -5.50 4.89
N GLU A 101 18.75 -6.00 5.60
CA GLU A 101 17.71 -6.87 5.07
C GLU A 101 16.34 -6.38 5.52
N ILE A 102 15.39 -6.39 4.60
CA ILE A 102 13.98 -6.06 4.83
C ILE A 102 13.13 -7.18 4.26
N TRP A 103 12.25 -7.72 5.09
CA TRP A 103 11.21 -8.64 4.65
C TRP A 103 9.93 -7.85 4.42
N VAL A 104 9.39 -7.92 3.21
CA VAL A 104 8.10 -7.33 2.87
C VAL A 104 7.08 -8.43 2.83
N ALA A 105 6.13 -8.37 3.76
CA ALA A 105 5.03 -9.31 3.88
C ALA A 105 3.72 -8.61 3.57
N ALA A 106 2.88 -9.24 2.76
CA ALA A 106 1.56 -8.73 2.43
C ALA A 106 0.52 -9.85 2.50
N ASN A 107 -0.62 -9.52 3.10
CA ASN A 107 -1.81 -10.35 3.07
C ASN A 107 -2.77 -9.81 2.02
N PHE A 108 -3.11 -10.61 1.01
CA PHE A 108 -4.09 -10.27 -0.03
C PHE A 108 -5.51 -10.79 0.28
N SER A 109 -5.74 -11.33 1.47
CA SER A 109 -7.05 -11.76 1.95
C SER A 109 -7.71 -10.70 2.82
N GLU A 110 -9.04 -10.68 2.81
CA GLU A 110 -9.89 -9.97 3.78
C GLU A 110 -9.95 -10.68 5.16
N GLN A 111 -9.28 -11.83 5.29
CA GLN A 111 -9.16 -12.58 6.55
C GLN A 111 -7.77 -12.40 7.14
N VAL A 112 -7.65 -12.52 8.46
CA VAL A 112 -6.33 -12.60 9.12
C VAL A 112 -5.60 -13.83 8.61
N ARG A 113 -4.34 -13.65 8.21
CA ARG A 113 -3.43 -14.73 7.78
C ARG A 113 -2.16 -14.69 8.60
N THR A 114 -1.51 -15.83 8.76
CA THR A 114 -0.31 -15.93 9.60
C THR A 114 0.87 -16.38 8.75
N LEU A 115 1.93 -15.56 8.72
CA LEU A 115 3.21 -16.00 8.19
C LEU A 115 3.80 -17.07 9.11
N PRO A 116 4.24 -18.23 8.59
CA PRO A 116 4.92 -19.24 9.38
C PRO A 116 6.16 -18.70 10.10
N SER A 117 6.44 -19.20 11.30
CA SER A 117 7.57 -18.75 12.14
C SER A 117 8.94 -18.87 11.46
N GLY A 118 9.12 -19.85 10.57
CA GLY A 118 10.36 -20.07 9.80
C GLY A 118 10.50 -19.25 8.52
N SER A 119 9.52 -18.39 8.17
CA SER A 119 9.52 -17.71 6.87
C SER A 119 10.55 -16.57 6.77
N LEU A 120 10.91 -15.95 7.90
CA LEU A 120 11.83 -14.81 7.95
C LEU A 120 13.28 -15.23 8.16
N THR A 121 13.85 -15.91 7.17
CA THR A 121 15.23 -16.39 7.21
C THR A 121 16.21 -15.36 6.62
N SER A 122 17.28 -15.06 7.35
CA SER A 122 18.39 -14.24 6.87
C SER A 122 19.35 -15.10 6.04
N THR A 123 20.00 -14.52 5.03
CA THR A 123 21.16 -15.17 4.37
C THR A 123 22.48 -14.55 4.78
N LYS A 124 22.46 -13.52 5.64
CA LYS A 124 23.66 -12.80 6.10
C LYS A 124 23.99 -13.13 7.56
N ASP A 125 22.98 -13.51 8.33
CA ASP A 125 23.11 -13.93 9.71
C ASP A 125 22.78 -15.42 9.86
N THR A 126 23.58 -16.11 10.68
CA THR A 126 23.28 -17.47 11.14
C THR A 126 22.43 -17.48 12.41
N VAL A 127 22.23 -16.32 13.04
CA VAL A 127 21.45 -16.14 14.26
C VAL A 127 19.97 -16.02 13.91
N GLU A 128 19.14 -16.77 14.63
CA GLU A 128 17.70 -16.64 14.52
C GLU A 128 17.19 -15.36 15.20
N HIS A 129 16.62 -14.46 14.40
CA HIS A 129 15.96 -13.26 14.92
C HIS A 129 14.55 -13.58 15.40
N HIS A 130 14.28 -13.21 16.66
CA HIS A 130 12.98 -13.46 17.29
C HIS A 130 12.08 -12.23 17.32
N THR A 131 12.65 -11.04 17.08
CA THR A 131 11.91 -9.77 17.06
C THR A 131 12.29 -8.94 15.85
N TYR A 132 11.31 -8.22 15.34
CA TYR A 132 11.39 -7.39 14.16
C TYR A 132 10.75 -6.04 14.43
N THR A 133 11.24 -5.00 13.80
CA THR A 133 10.57 -3.70 13.76
C THR A 133 9.84 -3.58 12.44
N ASP A 134 8.52 -3.35 12.47
CA ASP A 134 7.76 -2.99 11.26
C ASP A 134 7.97 -1.51 10.95
N LEU A 135 8.63 -1.20 9.84
CA LEU A 135 8.92 0.17 9.44
C LEU A 135 7.66 0.99 9.15
N LEU A 136 6.56 0.34 8.73
CA LEU A 136 5.33 1.04 8.36
C LEU A 136 4.54 1.50 9.57
N SER A 137 4.46 0.70 10.62
CA SER A 137 3.73 1.01 11.86
C SER A 137 4.64 1.50 12.99
N ASN A 138 5.93 1.20 12.92
CA ASN A 138 6.92 1.31 14.01
C ASN A 138 6.64 0.37 15.20
N GLU A 139 5.86 -0.69 14.99
CA GLU A 139 5.58 -1.70 16.01
C GLU A 139 6.71 -2.74 16.11
N LEU A 140 6.92 -3.22 17.33
CA LEU A 140 7.75 -4.39 17.58
C LEU A 140 6.92 -5.66 17.34
N VAL A 141 7.39 -6.50 16.43
CA VAL A 141 6.75 -7.75 16.04
C VAL A 141 7.58 -8.92 16.53
N SER A 142 6.99 -9.74 17.39
CA SER A 142 7.60 -10.99 17.83
C SER A 142 7.24 -12.12 16.87
N ARG A 143 8.23 -12.96 16.55
CA ARG A 143 8.03 -14.13 15.66
C ARG A 143 7.01 -15.12 16.24
N GLY A 144 7.13 -15.47 17.52
CA GLY A 144 6.28 -16.48 18.18
C GLY A 144 6.11 -17.75 17.35
N ASP A 145 4.88 -18.26 17.29
CA ASP A 145 4.47 -19.39 16.43
C ASP A 145 4.21 -18.97 14.97
N GLY A 146 4.30 -17.67 14.68
CA GLY A 146 4.02 -17.07 13.38
C GLY A 146 3.64 -15.60 13.54
N ILE A 147 3.73 -14.85 12.44
CA ILE A 147 3.44 -13.41 12.43
C ILE A 147 2.06 -13.18 11.83
N PRO A 148 1.07 -12.72 12.62
CA PRO A 148 -0.25 -12.44 12.10
C PRO A 148 -0.25 -11.15 11.26
N LEU A 149 -0.89 -11.23 10.11
CA LEU A 149 -1.20 -10.13 9.21
C LEU A 149 -2.72 -9.94 9.18
N GLY A 150 -3.16 -8.74 9.53
CA GLY A 150 -4.56 -8.35 9.41
C GLY A 150 -5.06 -8.38 7.96
N PRO A 151 -6.38 -8.24 7.73
CA PRO A 151 -6.96 -8.11 6.39
C PRO A 151 -6.23 -7.05 5.57
N CYS A 152 -5.81 -7.40 4.36
CA CYS A 152 -5.11 -6.50 3.43
C CYS A 152 -3.86 -5.81 4.01
N GLN A 153 -3.27 -6.35 5.09
CA GLN A 153 -2.15 -5.71 5.77
C GLN A 153 -0.83 -5.95 5.03
N ILE A 154 -0.03 -4.91 4.93
CA ILE A 154 1.39 -4.97 4.56
C ILE A 154 2.27 -4.63 5.77
N ARG A 155 3.38 -5.35 5.94
CA ARG A 155 4.43 -5.06 6.94
C ARG A 155 5.80 -5.07 6.29
N TRP A 156 6.66 -4.13 6.69
CA TRP A 156 8.07 -4.07 6.26
C TRP A 156 8.96 -4.33 7.46
N LEU A 157 9.42 -5.56 7.61
CA LEU A 157 10.07 -6.05 8.81
C LEU A 157 11.59 -5.94 8.68
N VAL A 158 12.22 -5.34 9.68
CA VAL A 158 13.68 -5.33 9.86
C VAL A 158 14.00 -6.12 11.11
N ALA A 159 14.95 -7.05 11.02
CA ALA A 159 15.40 -7.82 12.16
C ALA A 159 16.07 -6.90 13.19
N ASN A 160 15.67 -7.01 14.45
CA ASN A 160 16.41 -6.36 15.52
C ASN A 160 17.64 -7.20 15.83
N ARG A 161 18.80 -6.54 15.89
CA ARG A 161 20.02 -7.20 16.34
C ARG A 161 19.86 -7.57 17.81
N LEU A 162 20.05 -8.85 18.12
CA LEU A 162 20.24 -9.27 19.50
C LEU A 162 21.58 -8.67 19.94
N GLY A 163 21.53 -7.83 20.97
CA GLY A 163 22.73 -7.23 21.57
C GLY A 163 23.58 -8.25 22.31
#